data_AF-A0A1A2MSK4-F1
#
_entry.id   AF-A0A1A2MSK4-F1
#
_cell.length_a   1.000
_cell.length_b   1.000
_cell.length_c   1.000
_cell.angle_alpha   90.00
_cell.angle_beta   90.00
_cell.angle_gamma   90.00
#
_symmetry.space_group_name_H-M   'P 1'
#
loop_
_entity.id
_entity.type
_entity.pdbx_description
1 polymer ?
#
loop_
_entity_poly.entity_id
_entity_poly.type
_entity_poly.pdbx_seq_one_letter_code
_entity_poly.pdbx_strand_id
1 'polypeptide(L)'
;MLVSAGLLMTAPQSHAEPSTDPSTEFLAMLAKQGFDIGTSGSDTELTLSAGERVCHFLHYDYSPEDAAMNLRFRFPNATPEQISGFVQAAQATLCGPAYAPVEQEP
;
A
#
# COMPACT_ATOMS: atom_id res chain seq x y z
N MET A 1 -38.14 49.45 -0.70
CA MET A 1 -37.15 48.53 -1.30
C MET A 1 -35.96 48.44 -0.37
N LEU A 2 -35.56 47.23 0.02
CA LEU A 2 -34.18 46.74 0.20
C LEU A 2 -34.27 45.31 0.75
N VAL A 3 -34.04 44.34 -0.12
CA VAL A 3 -33.94 42.91 0.23
C VAL A 3 -32.47 42.66 0.57
N SER A 4 -32.17 42.46 1.85
CA SER A 4 -30.85 42.03 2.29
C SER A 4 -30.71 40.53 2.04
N ALA A 5 -30.15 40.17 0.88
CA ALA A 5 -29.69 38.82 0.61
C ALA A 5 -28.37 38.59 1.37
N GLY A 6 -28.44 37.86 2.49
CA GLY A 6 -27.27 37.38 3.20
C GLY A 6 -26.57 36.32 2.36
N LEU A 7 -25.37 36.60 1.87
CA LEU A 7 -24.47 35.59 1.33
C LEU A 7 -23.99 34.71 2.49
N LEU A 8 -24.54 33.49 2.58
CA LEU A 8 -23.91 32.41 3.34
C LEU A 8 -22.68 31.95 2.57
N MET A 9 -21.50 32.32 3.06
CA MET A 9 -20.24 31.75 2.60
C MET A 9 -20.16 30.30 3.10
N THR A 10 -20.57 29.33 2.28
CA THR A 10 -20.23 27.92 2.50
C THR A 10 -18.75 27.74 2.21
N ALA A 11 -17.95 27.61 3.26
CA ALA A 11 -16.56 27.19 3.15
C ALA A 11 -16.49 25.82 2.45
N PRO A 12 -15.54 25.58 1.53
CA PRO A 12 -15.33 24.25 0.97
C PRO A 12 -14.89 23.32 2.10
N GLN A 13 -15.73 22.34 2.43
CA GLN A 13 -15.32 21.21 3.24
C GLN A 13 -14.29 20.44 2.42
N SER A 14 -13.00 20.64 2.72
CA SER A 14 -11.93 19.74 2.30
C SER A 14 -12.23 18.38 2.91
N HIS A 15 -12.94 17.55 2.14
CA HIS A 15 -13.03 16.12 2.38
C HIS A 15 -11.66 15.54 2.08
N ALA A 16 -10.74 15.64 3.06
CA ALA A 16 -9.60 14.73 3.07
C ALA A 16 -10.21 13.33 3.19
N GLU A 17 -10.12 12.54 2.13
CA GLU A 17 -10.42 11.12 2.24
C GLU A 17 -9.57 10.56 3.39
N PRO A 18 -10.12 9.68 4.25
CA PRO A 18 -9.32 9.06 5.29
C PRO A 18 -8.12 8.40 4.62
N SER A 19 -6.91 8.88 4.90
CA SER A 19 -5.69 8.26 4.40
C SER A 19 -5.71 6.82 4.89
N THR A 20 -5.97 5.89 3.99
CA THR A 20 -5.99 4.47 4.33
C THR A 20 -4.56 4.10 4.70
N ASP A 21 -4.37 3.41 5.83
CA ASP A 21 -3.06 2.94 6.25
C ASP A 21 -2.39 2.15 5.11
N PRO A 22 -1.10 2.37 4.78
CA PRO A 22 -0.43 1.74 3.65
C PRO A 22 -0.54 0.21 3.63
N SER A 23 -0.59 -0.44 4.80
CA SER A 23 -0.77 -1.89 4.92
C SER A 23 -2.16 -2.32 4.45
N THR A 24 -3.18 -1.54 4.81
CA THR A 24 -4.56 -1.78 4.38
C THR A 24 -4.71 -1.57 2.86
N GLU A 25 -4.09 -0.53 2.31
CA GLU A 25 -4.10 -0.27 0.86
C GLU A 25 -3.38 -1.37 0.09
N PHE A 26 -2.22 -1.81 0.57
CA PHE A 26 -1.47 -2.93 0.00
C PHE A 26 -2.32 -4.20 -0.10
N LEU A 27 -2.94 -4.62 1.01
CA LEU A 27 -3.79 -5.82 1.05
C LEU A 27 -5.01 -5.69 0.14
N ALA A 28 -5.61 -4.49 0.06
CA ALA A 28 -6.72 -4.23 -0.84
C ALA A 28 -6.32 -4.33 -2.32
N MET A 29 -5.12 -3.85 -2.69
CA MET A 29 -4.58 -3.99 -4.04
C MET A 29 -4.36 -5.46 -4.41
N LEU A 30 -3.78 -6.25 -3.51
CA LEU A 30 -3.57 -7.69 -3.70
C LEU A 30 -4.90 -8.43 -3.91
N ALA A 31 -5.88 -8.17 -3.03
CA ALA A 31 -7.21 -8.79 -3.14
C ALA A 31 -7.91 -8.44 -4.46
N LYS A 32 -7.81 -7.18 -4.92
CA LYS A 32 -8.36 -6.74 -6.20
C LYS A 32 -7.73 -7.44 -7.41
N GLN A 33 -6.47 -7.85 -7.28
CA GLN A 33 -5.73 -8.62 -8.30
C GLN A 33 -6.00 -10.14 -8.20
N GLY A 34 -6.85 -10.58 -7.27
CA GLY A 34 -7.14 -11.99 -7.03
C GLY A 34 -6.00 -12.75 -6.37
N PHE A 35 -5.08 -12.06 -5.67
CA PHE A 35 -4.06 -12.70 -4.86
C PHE A 35 -4.71 -13.35 -3.63
N ASP A 36 -4.42 -14.62 -3.38
CA ASP A 36 -4.93 -15.33 -2.20
C ASP A 36 -4.04 -15.01 -1.00
N ILE A 37 -4.56 -14.17 -0.11
CA ILE A 37 -3.89 -13.76 1.14
C ILE A 37 -4.15 -14.79 2.25
N GLY A 38 -5.08 -15.73 2.08
CA GLY A 38 -5.59 -16.56 3.16
C GLY A 38 -6.63 -15.84 4.02
N THR A 39 -7.10 -16.51 5.08
CA THR A 39 -8.20 -16.02 5.94
C THR A 39 -7.80 -15.82 7.39
N SER A 40 -6.59 -16.25 7.77
CA SER A 40 -6.10 -16.07 9.14
C SER A 40 -5.34 -14.75 9.28
N GLY A 41 -5.30 -14.23 10.52
CA GLY A 41 -4.46 -13.07 10.85
C GLY A 41 -2.98 -13.34 10.55
N SER A 42 -2.52 -14.57 10.80
CA SER A 42 -1.14 -14.98 10.49
C SER A 42 -0.83 -14.94 9.00
N ASP A 43 -1.78 -15.31 8.12
CA ASP A 43 -1.56 -15.20 6.67
C ASP A 43 -1.43 -13.73 6.23
N THR A 44 -2.22 -12.85 6.86
CA THR A 44 -2.15 -11.40 6.63
C THR A 44 -0.80 -10.84 7.07
N GLU A 45 -0.33 -11.20 8.27
CA GLU A 45 0.99 -10.79 8.78
C GLU A 45 2.14 -11.31 7.90
N LEU A 46 2.06 -12.57 7.45
CA LEU A 46 3.05 -13.15 6.53
C LEU A 46 3.09 -12.42 5.19
N THR A 47 1.93 -11.98 4.71
CA THR A 47 1.77 -11.23 3.46
C THR A 47 2.35 -9.81 3.60
N LEU A 48 2.07 -9.11 4.69
CA LEU A 48 2.63 -7.80 4.99
C LEU A 48 4.16 -7.86 5.12
N SER A 49 4.67 -8.83 5.89
CA SER A 49 6.11 -9.04 6.05
C SER A 49 6.82 -9.34 4.71
N ALA A 50 6.15 -10.05 3.80
CA ALA A 50 6.67 -10.26 2.46
C ALA A 50 6.69 -8.97 1.62
N GLY A 51 5.67 -8.10 1.76
CA GLY A 51 5.64 -6.76 1.17
C GLY A 51 6.77 -5.86 1.67
N GLU A 52 7.00 -5.81 2.98
CA GLU A 52 8.13 -5.09 3.58
C GLU A 52 9.48 -5.62 3.06
N ARG A 53 9.59 -6.94 2.88
CA ARG A 53 10.80 -7.54 2.32
C ARG A 53 11.02 -7.12 0.87
N VAL A 54 9.97 -6.99 0.05
CA VAL A 54 10.10 -6.39 -1.29
C VAL A 54 10.70 -4.99 -1.18
N CYS A 55 10.20 -4.16 -0.27
CA CYS A 55 10.73 -2.80 -0.08
C CYS A 55 12.20 -2.80 0.35
N HIS A 56 12.62 -3.77 1.18
CA HIS A 56 14.02 -3.96 1.53
C HIS A 56 14.91 -4.27 0.33
N PHE A 57 14.49 -5.18 -0.54
CA PHE A 57 15.25 -5.47 -1.77
C PHE A 57 15.40 -4.19 -2.61
N LEU A 58 14.30 -3.48 -2.84
CA LEU A 58 14.31 -2.30 -3.70
C LEU A 58 15.10 -1.12 -3.10
N HIS A 59 15.09 -0.97 -1.77
CA HIS A 59 15.87 0.05 -1.08
C HIS A 59 17.39 -0.15 -1.25
N TYR A 60 17.85 -1.40 -1.34
CA TYR A 60 19.25 -1.76 -1.55
C TYR A 60 19.61 -2.03 -3.01
N ASP A 61 18.93 -1.37 -3.95
CA ASP A 61 19.18 -1.42 -5.40
C ASP A 61 19.08 -2.82 -6.04
N TYR A 62 18.40 -3.78 -5.39
CA TYR A 62 18.03 -5.02 -6.07
C TYR A 62 16.92 -4.77 -7.09
N SER A 63 16.87 -5.61 -8.12
CA SER A 63 15.84 -5.48 -9.15
C SER A 63 14.45 -5.93 -8.64
N PRO A 64 13.36 -5.40 -9.23
CA PRO A 64 12.03 -5.97 -9.02
C PRO A 64 11.95 -7.47 -9.34
N GLU A 65 12.73 -7.96 -10.29
CA GLU A 65 12.84 -9.40 -10.60
C GLU A 65 13.45 -10.20 -9.45
N ASP A 66 14.47 -9.68 -8.76
CA ASP A 66 15.07 -10.34 -7.60
C ASP A 66 14.08 -10.44 -6.43
N ALA A 67 13.32 -9.36 -6.19
CA ALA A 67 12.26 -9.34 -5.19
C ALA A 67 11.13 -10.34 -5.55
N ALA A 68 10.73 -10.38 -6.84
CA ALA A 68 9.74 -11.33 -7.34
C ALA A 68 10.19 -12.79 -7.17
N MET A 69 11.46 -13.09 -7.45
CA MET A 69 12.03 -14.43 -7.24
C MET A 69 11.94 -14.89 -5.79
N ASN A 70 12.15 -13.97 -4.84
CA ASN A 70 12.00 -14.26 -3.43
C ASN A 70 10.55 -14.61 -3.03
N LEU A 71 9.57 -13.96 -3.64
CA LEU A 71 8.15 -14.21 -3.39
C LEU A 71 7.67 -15.56 -3.91
N ARG A 72 8.21 -16.05 -5.04
CA ARG A 72 7.79 -17.34 -5.64
C ARG A 72 8.01 -18.53 -4.71
N PHE A 73 9.04 -18.49 -3.87
CA PHE A 73 9.27 -19.52 -2.86
C PHE A 73 8.28 -19.46 -1.69
N ARG A 74 7.75 -18.28 -1.39
CA ARG A 74 6.83 -18.06 -0.28
C ARG A 74 5.36 -18.25 -0.68
N PHE A 75 5.03 -17.97 -1.93
CA PHE A 75 3.70 -18.10 -2.52
C PHE A 75 3.77 -19.03 -3.75
N PRO A 76 3.99 -20.34 -3.56
CA PRO A 76 4.24 -21.28 -4.67
C PRO A 76 3.05 -21.45 -5.61
N ASN A 77 1.84 -21.10 -5.16
CA ASN A 77 0.62 -21.19 -5.94
C ASN A 77 0.28 -19.90 -6.70
N ALA A 78 1.01 -18.80 -6.46
CA ALA A 78 0.78 -17.54 -7.15
C ALA A 78 1.34 -17.57 -8.58
N THR A 79 0.59 -17.05 -9.54
CA THR A 79 1.04 -16.94 -10.93
C THR A 79 2.13 -15.86 -11.06
N PRO A 80 2.93 -15.88 -12.14
CA PRO A 80 3.90 -14.80 -12.41
C PRO A 80 3.28 -13.40 -12.40
N GLU A 81 2.06 -13.25 -12.93
CA GLU A 81 1.32 -11.98 -12.96
C GLU A 81 0.94 -11.53 -11.54
N GLN A 82 0.49 -12.46 -10.69
CA GLN A 82 0.19 -12.17 -9.29
C GLN A 82 1.44 -11.77 -8.50
N ILE A 83 2.57 -12.42 -8.75
CA ILE A 83 3.85 -12.06 -8.14
C ILE A 83 4.33 -10.67 -8.59
N SER A 84 4.21 -10.35 -9.88
CA SER A 84 4.55 -9.02 -10.38
C SER A 84 3.63 -7.95 -9.79
N GLY A 85 2.33 -8.24 -9.73
CA GLY A 85 1.34 -7.36 -9.13
C GLY A 85 1.56 -7.14 -7.63
N PHE A 86 2.08 -8.15 -6.93
CA PHE A 86 2.49 -8.03 -5.53
C PHE A 86 3.65 -7.02 -5.36
N VAL A 87 4.70 -7.15 -6.19
CA VAL A 87 5.84 -6.23 -6.15
C VAL A 87 5.40 -4.79 -6.45
N GLN A 88 4.52 -4.62 -7.45
CA GLN A 88 3.96 -3.31 -7.80
C GLN A 88 3.11 -2.72 -6.68
N ALA A 89 2.27 -3.54 -6.04
CA ALA A 89 1.45 -3.09 -4.90
C ALA A 89 2.33 -2.63 -3.73
N ALA A 90 3.38 -3.38 -3.39
CA ALA A 90 4.32 -3.00 -2.34
C ALA A 90 5.04 -1.68 -2.66
N GLN A 91 5.51 -1.50 -3.90
CA GLN A 91 6.14 -0.25 -4.34
C GLN A 91 5.20 0.96 -4.23
N ALA A 92 3.93 0.77 -4.64
CA ALA A 92 2.95 1.84 -4.66
C ALA A 92 2.51 2.30 -3.27
N THR A 93 2.60 1.43 -2.26
CA THR A 93 1.97 1.65 -0.95
C THR A 93 2.97 1.61 0.20
N LEU A 94 3.73 0.52 0.33
CA LEU A 94 4.58 0.25 1.50
C LEU A 94 5.96 0.92 1.42
N CYS A 95 6.57 0.95 0.23
CA CYS A 95 8.02 1.19 0.16
C CYS A 95 8.44 2.65 0.41
N GLY A 96 7.59 3.62 0.07
CA GLY A 96 7.84 5.02 0.42
C GLY A 96 7.84 5.25 1.93
N PRO A 97 6.72 4.94 2.63
CA PRO A 97 6.64 5.06 4.08
C PRO A 97 7.69 4.25 4.85
N ALA A 98 8.05 3.05 4.39
CA ALA A 98 9.01 2.17 5.08
C ALA A 98 10.42 2.77 5.26
N TYR A 99 10.79 3.74 4.41
CA TYR A 99 12.11 4.38 4.43
C TYR A 99 12.03 5.91 4.53
N ALA A 100 10.85 6.45 4.84
CA ALA A 100 10.72 7.87 5.11
C ALA A 100 11.57 8.23 6.34
N PRO A 101 12.33 9.34 6.32
CA PRO A 101 13.03 9.80 7.50
C PRO A 101 12.04 9.96 8.66
N VAL A 102 12.41 9.46 9.84
CA VAL A 102 11.63 9.76 11.05
C VAL A 102 11.80 11.26 11.32
N GLU A 103 10.74 12.04 11.13
CA GLU A 103 10.71 13.42 11.59
C GLU A 103 10.88 13.38 13.12
N GLN A 104 12.08 13.76 13.59
CA GLN A 104 12.29 13.96 15.02
C GLN A 104 11.47 15.20 15.39
N GLU A 105 10.39 15.00 16.13
CA GLU A 105 9.60 16.08 16.71
C GLU A 105 10.55 16.95 17.59
N PRO A 106 10.54 18.29 17.45
CA PRO A 106 11.49 19.18 18.13
C PRO A 106 11.35 19.23 19.66
#